data_AF-A0AAW0JL76-F1
#
_entry.id   AF-A0AAW0JL76-F1
#
_cell.length_a   1.000
_cell.length_b   1.000
_cell.length_c   1.000
_cell.angle_alpha   90.00
_cell.angle_beta   90.00
_cell.angle_gamma   90.00
#
_symmetry.space_group_name_H-M   'P 1'
#
loop_
_entity.id
_entity.type
_entity.pdbx_description
1 polymer ?
#
loop_
_entity_poly.entity_id
_entity_poly.type
_entity_poly.pdbx_seq_one_letter_code
_entity_poly.pdbx_strand_id
1 'polypeptide(L)'
;MGANFSMVESESGPSRVVIDFSATWCGPCQFIEPTFKELSSKYTNVDFVKIDVDELEAVAQEFAVEAMPTFIFVKKGKVVDKVVGARKDELQTKIEKHRT
;
A
#
# COMPACT_ATOMS: atom_id res chain seq x y z
N MET A 1 -5.14 -6.67 24.22
CA MET A 1 -5.75 -5.42 23.74
C MET A 1 -5.07 -5.05 22.44
N GLY A 2 -5.65 -5.43 21.30
CA GLY A 2 -5.16 -4.98 19.98
C GLY A 2 -5.75 -3.61 19.68
N ALA A 3 -4.93 -2.67 19.24
CA ALA A 3 -5.39 -1.36 18.84
C ALA A 3 -6.44 -1.50 17.72
N ASN A 4 -7.55 -0.77 17.83
CA ASN A 4 -8.45 -0.60 16.70
C ASN A 4 -7.78 0.38 15.75
N PHE A 5 -7.07 -0.12 14.73
CA PHE A 5 -6.75 0.67 13.56
C PHE A 5 -8.08 0.93 12.85
N SER A 6 -8.72 2.06 13.15
CA SER A 6 -9.85 2.58 12.41
C SER A 6 -9.38 2.70 10.96
N MET A 7 -9.84 1.74 10.17
CA MET A 7 -9.69 1.67 8.73
C MET A 7 -9.90 3.04 8.14
N VAL A 8 -9.12 3.38 7.11
CA VAL A 8 -9.30 4.58 6.29
C VAL A 8 -10.77 4.65 5.83
N GLU A 9 -11.61 5.32 6.61
CA GLU A 9 -13.01 5.61 6.28
C GLU A 9 -12.98 6.88 5.43
N SER A 10 -12.79 6.71 4.13
CA SER A 10 -13.04 7.80 3.20
C SER A 10 -14.55 8.06 3.16
N GLU A 11 -15.01 9.26 3.52
CA GLU A 11 -16.43 9.69 3.53
C GLU A 11 -17.09 9.72 2.12
N SER A 12 -16.55 9.01 1.12
CA SER A 12 -16.97 9.11 -0.28
C SER A 12 -16.75 7.79 -1.04
N GLY A 13 -17.73 6.90 -1.01
CA GLY A 13 -17.75 5.68 -1.84
C GLY A 13 -16.89 4.52 -1.30
N PRO A 14 -16.81 3.38 -2.03
CA PRO A 14 -15.98 2.26 -1.60
C PRO A 14 -14.50 2.66 -1.64
N SER A 15 -13.92 2.88 -0.45
CA SER A 15 -12.48 3.15 -0.29
C SER A 15 -11.65 2.05 -0.95
N ARG A 16 -10.74 2.45 -1.86
CA ARG A 16 -9.75 1.61 -2.53
C ARG A 16 -8.40 2.20 -2.21
N VAL A 17 -7.59 1.49 -1.42
CA VAL A 17 -6.32 1.99 -0.93
C VAL A 17 -5.21 1.04 -1.35
N VAL A 18 -4.08 1.60 -1.78
CA VAL A 18 -2.82 0.87 -1.98
C VAL A 18 -1.81 1.44 -0.99
N ILE A 19 -1.33 0.59 -0.10
CA ILE A 19 -0.39 0.96 0.95
C ILE A 19 0.99 0.42 0.57
N ASP A 20 1.98 1.28 0.42
CA ASP A 20 3.40 0.94 0.29
C ASP A 20 4.06 0.92 1.67
N PHE A 21 4.35 -0.28 2.18
CA PHE A 21 5.19 -0.46 3.36
C PHE A 21 6.66 -0.45 2.93
N SER A 22 7.37 0.60 3.31
CA SER A 22 8.72 0.94 2.87
C SER A 22 9.64 1.19 4.07
N ALA A 23 10.94 1.35 3.80
CA ALA A 23 11.91 1.84 4.77
C ALA A 23 12.94 2.74 4.07
N THR A 24 13.50 3.72 4.78
CA THR A 24 14.49 4.65 4.19
C THR A 24 15.79 3.94 3.76
N TRP A 25 16.19 2.89 4.47
CA TRP A 25 17.39 2.09 4.22
C TRP A 25 17.19 1.00 3.16
N CYS A 26 15.98 0.84 2.63
CA CYS A 26 15.63 -0.19 1.65
C CYS A 26 15.90 0.30 0.21
N GLY A 27 17.01 -0.17 -0.38
CA GLY A 27 17.36 0.14 -1.77
C GLY A 27 16.26 -0.17 -2.81
N PRO A 28 15.63 -1.36 -2.78
CA PRO A 28 14.50 -1.66 -3.66
C PRO A 28 13.29 -0.72 -3.50
N CYS A 29 13.06 -0.20 -2.30
CA CYS A 29 12.00 0.77 -2.02
C CYS A 29 12.27 2.10 -2.74
N GLN A 30 13.50 2.61 -2.62
CA GLN A 30 13.93 3.82 -3.34
C GLN A 30 13.82 3.66 -4.86
N PHE A 31 14.09 2.45 -5.38
CA PHE A 31 14.00 2.17 -6.82
C PHE A 31 12.57 2.23 -7.39
N ILE A 32 11.56 1.80 -6.60
CA ILE A 32 10.17 1.76 -7.06
C ILE A 32 9.38 3.02 -6.70
N GLU A 33 9.85 3.83 -5.75
CA GLU A 33 9.19 5.07 -5.32
C GLU A 33 8.78 6.01 -6.46
N PRO A 34 9.62 6.29 -7.49
CA PRO A 34 9.20 7.13 -8.62
C PRO A 34 8.02 6.52 -9.38
N THR A 35 8.00 5.20 -9.54
CA THR A 35 6.90 4.48 -10.19
C THR A 35 5.63 4.54 -9.32
N PHE A 36 5.74 4.36 -8.00
CA PHE A 36 4.60 4.48 -7.10
C PHE A 36 3.97 5.88 -7.16
N LYS A 37 4.79 6.94 -7.22
CA LYS A 37 4.34 8.33 -7.37
C LYS A 37 3.69 8.62 -8.73
N GLU A 38 4.19 8.01 -9.81
CA GLU A 38 3.57 8.12 -11.13
C GLU A 38 2.18 7.46 -11.14
N LEU A 39 2.09 6.25 -10.58
CA LEU A 39 0.83 5.51 -10.47
C LEU A 39 -0.20 6.27 -9.62
N SER A 40 0.22 6.88 -8.50
CA SER A 40 -0.69 7.67 -7.67
C SER A 40 -1.24 8.90 -8.40
N SER A 41 -0.44 9.50 -9.28
CA SER A 41 -0.89 10.61 -10.13
C SER A 41 -1.85 10.15 -11.24
N LYS A 42 -1.65 8.92 -11.75
CA LYS A 42 -2.44 8.33 -12.84
C LYS A 42 -3.81 7.82 -12.37
N TYR A 43 -3.90 7.17 -11.21
CA TYR A 43 -5.10 6.51 -10.72
C TYR A 43 -5.76 7.31 -9.59
N THR A 44 -6.41 8.42 -9.94
CA THR A 44 -7.04 9.36 -8.99
C THR A 44 -8.24 8.81 -8.23
N ASN A 45 -8.72 7.62 -8.58
CA ASN A 45 -9.84 6.93 -7.95
C ASN A 45 -9.40 5.84 -6.95
N VAL A 46 -8.11 5.83 -6.62
CA VAL A 46 -7.45 4.94 -5.66
C VAL A 46 -6.59 5.82 -4.77
N ASP A 47 -6.68 5.61 -3.46
CA ASP A 47 -5.83 6.29 -2.50
C ASP A 47 -4.48 5.57 -2.40
N PHE A 48 -3.40 6.33 -2.42
CA PHE A 48 -2.03 5.80 -2.28
C PHE A 48 -1.44 6.29 -0.97
N VAL A 49 -1.05 5.35 -0.11
CA VAL A 49 -0.48 5.61 1.20
C VAL A 49 0.90 5.01 1.25
N LYS A 50 1.88 5.72 1.82
CA LYS A 50 3.20 5.19 2.13
C LYS A 50 3.34 5.12 3.65
N ILE A 51 3.78 3.98 4.15
CA ILE A 51 4.06 3.75 5.56
C ILE A 51 5.55 3.41 5.68
N ASP A 52 6.26 4.17 6.51
CA ASP A 52 7.59 3.78 6.96
C ASP A 52 7.45 2.76 8.09
N VAL A 53 8.01 1.56 7.90
CA VAL A 53 7.92 0.47 8.88
C VAL A 53 8.70 0.77 10.17
N ASP A 54 9.70 1.65 10.12
CA ASP A 54 10.47 2.05 11.30
C ASP A 54 9.66 3.03 12.17
N GLU A 55 8.79 3.84 11.55
CA GLU A 55 7.93 4.80 12.27
C GLU A 55 6.62 4.17 12.77
N LEU A 56 6.07 3.21 12.03
CA LEU A 56 4.77 2.58 12.30
C LEU A 56 4.86 1.05 12.35
N GLU A 57 5.79 0.53 13.16
CA GLU A 57 6.08 -0.90 13.28
C GLU A 57 4.82 -1.73 13.61
N ALA A 58 4.01 -1.29 14.57
CA ALA A 58 2.79 -2.01 14.97
C ALA A 58 1.80 -2.16 13.80
N VAL A 59 1.69 -1.16 12.94
CA VAL A 59 0.83 -1.22 11.74
C VAL A 59 1.42 -2.21 10.74
N ALA A 60 2.73 -2.17 10.49
CA ALA A 60 3.39 -3.14 9.62
C ALA A 60 3.19 -4.59 10.11
N GLN A 61 3.23 -4.82 11.43
CA GLN A 61 2.96 -6.12 12.05
C GLN A 61 1.49 -6.55 11.87
N GLU A 62 0.51 -5.65 12.06
CA GLU A 62 -0.91 -5.95 11.84
C GLU A 62 -1.21 -6.37 10.40
N PHE A 63 -0.48 -5.80 9.43
CA PHE A 63 -0.57 -6.17 8.01
C PHE A 63 0.32 -7.36 7.63
N ALA A 64 1.01 -7.99 8.59
CA ALA A 64 1.93 -9.11 8.40
C ALA A 64 3.00 -8.82 7.32
N VAL A 65 3.61 -7.63 7.38
CA VAL A 65 4.70 -7.23 6.49
C VAL A 65 6.01 -7.83 6.98
N GLU A 66 6.63 -8.65 6.14
CA GLU A 66 7.89 -9.35 6.45
C GLU A 66 9.07 -8.89 5.58
N ALA A 67 8.79 -8.08 4.54
CA ALA A 67 9.79 -7.59 3.60
C ALA A 67 9.37 -6.26 2.99
N MET A 68 10.35 -5.44 2.61
CA MET A 68 10.10 -4.14 1.98
C MET A 68 10.70 -4.08 0.56
N PRO A 69 10.02 -3.41 -0.39
CA PRO A 69 8.68 -2.85 -0.22
C PRO A 69 7.62 -3.96 -0.23
N THR A 70 6.53 -3.78 0.52
CA THR A 70 5.31 -4.58 0.37
C THR A 70 4.14 -3.66 0.10
N PHE A 71 3.44 -3.92 -0.99
CA PHE A 71 2.23 -3.19 -1.37
C PHE A 71 1.00 -3.99 -0.97
N ILE A 72 0.14 -3.42 -0.13
CA ILE A 72 -1.12 -4.02 0.29
C ILE A 72 -2.29 -3.31 -0.37
N PHE A 73 -3.22 -4.09 -0.92
CA PHE A 73 -4.44 -3.58 -1.56
C PHE A 73 -5.60 -3.75 -0.60
N VAL A 74 -6.24 -2.64 -0.23
CA VAL A 74 -7.41 -2.63 0.65
C VAL A 74 -8.62 -2.15 -0.14
N LYS A 75 -9.72 -2.88 -0.06
CA LYS A 75 -11.00 -2.49 -0.67
C LYS A 75 -12.13 -2.72 0.29
N LYS A 76 -12.94 -1.68 0.55
CA LYS A 76 -14.03 -1.72 1.54
C LYS A 76 -13.57 -2.27 2.90
N GLY A 77 -12.40 -1.81 3.33
CA GLY A 77 -11.84 -2.24 4.60
C GLY A 77 -11.44 -3.72 4.66
N LYS A 78 -11.02 -4.32 3.54
CA LYS A 78 -10.46 -5.68 3.56
C LYS A 78 -9.23 -5.74 2.68
N VAL A 79 -8.21 -6.46 3.12
CA VAL A 79 -7.06 -6.81 2.27
C VAL A 79 -7.56 -7.73 1.17
N VAL A 80 -7.37 -7.33 -0.08
CA VAL A 80 -7.81 -8.08 -1.27
C VAL A 80 -6.66 -8.59 -2.13
N ASP A 81 -5.46 -8.04 -1.96
CA ASP A 81 -4.26 -8.47 -2.69
C ASP A 81 -2.99 -7.93 -2.03
N LYS A 82 -1.83 -8.47 -2.44
CA LYS A 82 -0.51 -7.96 -2.06
C LYS A 82 0.55 -8.13 -3.15
N VAL A 83 1.55 -7.26 -3.17
CA VAL A 83 2.79 -7.43 -3.94
C VAL A 83 3.97 -7.30 -2.99
N VAL A 84 4.88 -8.26 -3.02
CA VAL A 84 6.12 -8.21 -2.23
C VAL A 84 7.30 -7.95 -3.17
N GLY A 85 8.13 -6.99 -2.81
CA GLY A 85 9.28 -6.53 -3.58
C GLY A 85 8.96 -5.48 -4.64
N ALA A 86 10.02 -4.92 -5.23
CA ALA A 86 9.95 -3.84 -6.21
C ALA A 86 9.50 -4.31 -7.61
N ARG A 87 8.28 -4.84 -7.72
CA ARG A 87 7.71 -5.42 -8.94
C ARG A 87 6.74 -4.46 -9.64
N LYS A 88 7.28 -3.60 -10.50
CA LYS A 88 6.53 -2.52 -11.19
C LYS A 88 5.31 -3.01 -11.97
N ASP A 89 5.50 -3.99 -12.84
CA ASP A 89 4.44 -4.48 -13.73
C ASP A 89 3.32 -5.19 -12.96
N GLU A 90 3.69 -5.98 -11.94
CA GLU A 90 2.73 -6.68 -11.07
C GLU A 90 1.92 -5.66 -10.23
N LEU A 91 2.60 -4.64 -9.69
CA LEU A 91 1.96 -3.55 -8.95
C LEU A 91 0.91 -2.84 -9.82
N GLN A 92 1.27 -2.39 -11.02
CA GLN A 92 0.33 -1.73 -11.92
C GLN A 92 -0.84 -2.65 -12.31
N THR A 93 -0.55 -3.90 -12.66
CA THR A 93 -1.59 -4.87 -13.03
C THR A 93 -2.62 -5.06 -11.91
N LYS A 94 -2.16 -5.14 -10.65
CA LYS A 94 -3.07 -5.29 -9.50
C LYS A 94 -3.83 -4.01 -9.19
N ILE A 95 -3.23 -2.83 -9.39
CA ILE A 95 -3.97 -1.55 -9.32
C ILE A 95 -5.11 -1.55 -10.35
N GLU A 96 -4.84 -1.93 -11.59
CA GLU A 96 -5.86 -1.97 -12.65
C GLU A 96 -6.97 -2.98 -12.35
N LYS A 97 -6.64 -4.14 -11.77
CA LYS A 97 -7.61 -5.15 -11.34
C LYS A 97 -8.53 -4.66 -10.22
N HIS A 98 -8.01 -3.88 -9.28
CA HIS A 98 -8.74 -3.51 -8.06
C HIS A 98 -9.28 -2.07 -8.05
N ARG A 99 -8.92 -1.23 -9.03
CA ARG A 99 -9.38 0.16 -9.12
C ARG A 99 -10.88 0.33 -9.41
N THR A 100 -11.59 -0.72 -9.84
CA THR A 100 -13.03 -0.65 -10.17
C THR A 100 -13.90 -1.18 -9.05
#